data_AF-A0A317Z485-F1
#
_entry.id   AF-A0A317Z485-F1
#
_cell.length_a   1.000
_cell.length_b   1.000
_cell.length_c   1.000
_cell.angle_alpha   90.00
_cell.angle_beta   90.00
_cell.angle_gamma   90.00
#
_symmetry.space_group_name_H-M   'P 1'
#
loop_
_entity.id
_entity.type
_entity.pdbx_description
1 polymer ?
#
loop_
_entity_poly.entity_id
_entity_poly.type
_entity_poly.pdbx_seq_one_letter_code
_entity_poly.pdbx_strand_id
1 'polypeptide(L)'
;IDGEILIPQGVINELQVVADANDSIKRDKGRRGLEILSAIHLSKHPTRIIHPQRTHQDIDDLIVRLAQHYRAHVITTDYNLNKVCSIQGIKVLNVNDLSDAIRPEVHQGDRFDLMITKVGKEPGQGVGYLDDGTMVVVD
;
A
#
# COMPACT_ATOMS: atom_id res chain seq x y z
N ILE A 1 -4.28 9.38 11.29
CA ILE A 1 -4.53 10.10 10.03
C ILE A 1 -5.50 11.20 10.38
N ASP A 2 -5.12 12.44 10.10
CA ASP A 2 -5.98 13.60 10.32
C ASP A 2 -6.63 13.99 9.00
N GLY A 3 -7.90 14.41 9.02
CA GLY A 3 -8.67 14.79 7.83
C GLY A 3 -9.74 13.78 7.43
N GLU A 4 -10.34 14.01 6.25
CA GLU A 4 -11.36 13.15 5.63
C GLU A 4 -10.69 12.23 4.60
N ILE A 5 -11.04 10.94 4.59
CA ILE A 5 -10.63 10.01 3.53
C ILE A 5 -11.54 10.19 2.32
N LEU A 6 -10.92 10.53 1.19
CA LEU A 6 -11.62 10.65 -0.09
C LEU A 6 -11.40 9.39 -0.92
N ILE A 7 -12.49 8.74 -1.32
CA ILE A 7 -12.45 7.51 -2.15
C ILE A 7 -12.96 7.87 -3.55
N PRO A 8 -12.12 7.89 -4.59
CA PRO A 8 -12.57 8.12 -5.95
C PRO A 8 -13.48 6.99 -6.43
N GLN A 9 -14.63 7.33 -7.02
CA GLN A 9 -15.54 6.35 -7.62
C GLN A 9 -14.84 5.48 -8.68
N GLY A 10 -13.87 6.04 -9.41
CA GLY A 10 -13.08 5.29 -10.39
C GLY A 10 -12.34 4.08 -9.80
N VAL A 11 -11.80 4.22 -8.59
CA VAL A 11 -11.09 3.13 -7.89
C VAL A 11 -12.06 2.02 -7.49
N ILE A 12 -13.26 2.38 -7.04
CA ILE A 12 -14.32 1.40 -6.71
C ILE A 12 -14.69 0.61 -7.97
N ASN A 13 -14.88 1.29 -9.10
CA ASN A 13 -15.23 0.66 -10.36
C ASN A 13 -14.14 -0.30 -10.84
N GLU A 14 -12.86 0.09 -10.73
CA GLU A 14 -11.74 -0.78 -11.11
C GLU A 14 -11.65 -2.02 -10.20
N LEU A 15 -11.83 -1.85 -8.89
CA LEU A 15 -11.89 -2.96 -7.95
C LEU A 15 -13.03 -3.93 -8.27
N GLN A 16 -14.19 -3.44 -8.71
CA GLN A 16 -15.29 -4.29 -9.17
C GLN A 16 -14.90 -5.10 -10.41
N VAL A 17 -14.31 -4.45 -11.42
CA VAL A 17 -13.81 -5.14 -12.63
C VAL A 17 -12.79 -6.22 -12.26
N VAL A 18 -11.89 -5.94 -11.31
CA VAL A 18 -10.90 -6.90 -10.83
C VAL A 18 -11.57 -8.02 -10.02
N ALA A 19 -12.59 -7.72 -9.21
CA ALA A 19 -13.37 -8.68 -8.43
C ALA A 19 -14.24 -9.61 -9.30
N ASP A 20 -14.52 -9.23 -10.54
CA ASP A 20 -15.25 -10.03 -11.52
C ASP A 20 -14.32 -10.73 -12.53
N ALA A 21 -12.99 -10.64 -12.33
CA ALA A 21 -12.03 -11.27 -13.23
C ALA A 21 -12.16 -12.80 -13.26
N ASN A 22 -11.88 -13.40 -14.42
CA ASN A 22 -11.81 -14.85 -14.59
C ASN A 22 -10.65 -15.48 -13.81
N ASP A 23 -9.54 -14.73 -13.66
CA ASP A 23 -8.38 -15.12 -12.87
C ASP A 23 -8.74 -15.10 -11.37
N SER A 24 -8.62 -16.25 -10.70
CA SER A 24 -9.02 -16.40 -9.30
C SER A 24 -8.22 -15.51 -8.36
N ILE A 25 -6.92 -15.35 -8.60
CA ILE A 25 -6.04 -14.53 -7.76
C ILE A 25 -6.42 -13.05 -7.87
N LYS A 26 -6.68 -12.57 -9.09
CA LYS A 26 -7.16 -11.19 -9.30
C LYS A 26 -8.52 -10.97 -8.64
N ARG A 27 -9.46 -11.89 -8.85
CA ARG A 27 -10.79 -11.85 -8.24
C ARG A 27 -10.75 -11.78 -6.71
N ASP A 28 -9.97 -12.65 -6.08
CA ASP A 28 -9.85 -12.67 -4.61
C ASP A 28 -9.22 -11.38 -4.08
N LYS A 29 -8.23 -10.82 -4.80
CA LYS A 29 -7.65 -9.50 -4.48
C LYS A 29 -8.67 -8.36 -4.62
N GLY A 30 -9.46 -8.36 -5.70
CA GLY A 30 -10.50 -7.34 -5.92
C GLY A 30 -11.57 -7.36 -4.84
N ARG A 31 -12.09 -8.54 -4.50
CA ARG A 31 -13.07 -8.74 -3.43
C ARG A 31 -12.54 -8.26 -2.08
N ARG A 32 -11.30 -8.65 -1.74
CA ARG A 32 -10.64 -8.18 -0.52
C ARG A 32 -10.49 -6.65 -0.50
N GLY A 33 -10.18 -6.03 -1.64
CA GLY A 33 -10.13 -4.58 -1.77
C GLY A 33 -11.48 -3.91 -1.48
N LEU A 34 -12.58 -4.46 -2.01
CA LEU A 34 -13.94 -3.98 -1.75
C LEU A 34 -14.35 -4.16 -0.29
N GLU A 35 -13.98 -5.28 0.35
CA GLU A 35 -14.21 -5.52 1.78
C GLU A 35 -13.50 -4.47 2.65
N ILE A 36 -12.24 -4.16 2.34
CA ILE A 36 -11.47 -3.13 3.05
C ILE A 36 -12.11 -1.75 2.86
N LEU A 37 -12.53 -1.39 1.64
CA LEU A 37 -13.21 -0.12 1.39
C LEU A 37 -14.53 -0.02 2.19
N SER A 38 -15.28 -1.11 2.27
CA SER A 38 -16.51 -1.18 3.09
C SER A 38 -16.19 -0.97 4.57
N ALA A 39 -15.14 -1.62 5.08
CA ALA A 39 -14.71 -1.44 6.47
C ALA A 39 -14.26 -0.01 6.77
N ILE A 40 -13.55 0.65 5.84
CA ILE A 40 -13.16 2.06 5.97
C ILE A 40 -14.41 2.95 5.99
N HIS A 41 -15.37 2.73 5.10
CA HIS A 41 -16.61 3.52 5.02
C HIS A 41 -17.51 3.36 6.25
N LEU A 42 -17.55 2.16 6.83
CA LEU A 42 -18.30 1.88 8.07
C LEU A 42 -17.55 2.29 9.35
N SER A 43 -16.28 2.69 9.23
CA SER A 43 -15.51 3.16 10.36
C SER A 43 -16.03 4.51 10.88
N LYS A 44 -15.63 4.89 12.09
CA LYS A 44 -15.95 6.21 12.65
C LYS A 44 -15.15 7.36 12.01
N HIS A 45 -14.19 7.04 11.13
CA HIS A 45 -13.34 8.05 10.52
C HIS A 45 -14.07 8.74 9.35
N PRO A 46 -14.02 10.08 9.25
CA PRO A 46 -14.71 10.81 8.17
C PRO A 46 -14.27 10.30 6.80
N THR A 47 -15.22 9.79 6.03
CA THR A 47 -14.97 9.16 4.73
C THR A 47 -16.04 9.56 3.73
N ARG A 48 -15.62 9.93 2.52
CA ARG A 48 -16.53 10.33 1.45
C ARG A 48 -16.12 9.77 0.10
N ILE A 49 -17.09 9.24 -0.62
CA ILE A 49 -16.92 8.85 -2.02
C ILE A 49 -17.01 10.12 -2.88
N ILE A 50 -16.02 10.32 -3.76
CA ILE A 50 -15.95 11.47 -4.65
C ILE A 50 -16.10 11.03 -6.11
N HIS A 51 -16.92 11.78 -6.84
CA HIS A 51 -17.22 11.51 -8.24
C HIS A 51 -16.48 12.53 -9.11
N PRO A 52 -15.63 12.09 -10.05
CA PRO A 52 -14.99 13.01 -10.96
C PRO A 52 -16.02 13.63 -11.91
N GLN A 53 -15.84 14.91 -12.22
CA GLN A 53 -16.73 15.61 -13.16
C GLN A 53 -16.54 15.18 -14.62
N ARG A 54 -15.46 14.45 -14.93
CA ARG A 54 -15.15 13.96 -16.27
C ARG A 54 -14.74 12.50 -16.21
N THR A 55 -15.04 11.77 -17.28
CA THR A 55 -14.51 10.43 -17.52
C THR A 55 -13.01 10.54 -17.77
N HIS A 56 -12.21 9.80 -17.02
CA HIS A 56 -10.76 9.71 -17.21
C HIS A 56 -10.47 8.31 -17.75
N GLN A 57 -9.60 8.22 -18.75
CA GLN A 57 -9.20 6.93 -19.31
C GLN A 57 -8.16 6.22 -18.45
N ASP A 58 -7.37 7.00 -17.69
CA ASP A 58 -6.31 6.53 -16.82
C ASP A 58 -6.66 6.85 -15.36
N ILE A 59 -6.62 5.83 -14.50
CA ILE A 59 -6.91 5.96 -13.07
C ILE A 59 -5.85 6.79 -12.36
N ASP A 60 -4.59 6.72 -12.80
CA ASP A 60 -3.49 7.44 -12.16
C ASP A 60 -3.63 8.94 -12.39
N ASP A 61 -3.95 9.35 -13.63
CA ASP A 61 -4.26 10.76 -13.96
C ASP A 61 -5.48 11.27 -13.18
N LEU A 62 -6.50 10.41 -13.01
CA LEU A 62 -7.65 10.74 -12.17
C LEU A 62 -7.23 11.03 -10.73
N ILE A 63 -6.43 10.14 -10.11
CA ILE A 63 -5.99 10.27 -8.72
C ILE A 63 -5.17 11.56 -8.54
N VAL A 64 -4.23 11.83 -9.44
CA VAL A 64 -3.37 13.03 -9.41
C VAL A 64 -4.22 14.30 -9.48
N ARG A 65 -5.18 14.37 -10.41
CA ARG A 65 -6.06 15.55 -10.55
C ARG A 65 -6.98 15.76 -9.37
N LEU A 66 -7.56 14.69 -8.83
CA LEU A 66 -8.40 14.79 -7.64
C LEU A 66 -7.57 15.26 -6.44
N ALA A 67 -6.36 14.74 -6.26
CA ALA A 67 -5.47 15.17 -5.20
C ALA A 67 -5.10 16.67 -5.32
N GLN A 68 -4.82 17.17 -6.53
CA GLN A 68 -4.59 18.59 -6.76
C GLN A 68 -5.85 19.43 -6.46
N HIS A 69 -7.01 19.00 -6.95
CA HIS A 69 -8.27 19.73 -6.78
C HIS A 69 -8.67 19.87 -5.31
N TYR A 70 -8.58 18.78 -4.54
CA TYR A 70 -8.92 18.76 -3.12
C TYR A 70 -7.77 19.20 -2.22
N ARG A 71 -6.58 19.50 -2.78
CA ARG A 71 -5.33 19.70 -2.03
C ARG A 71 -5.06 18.57 -1.03
N ALA A 72 -5.36 17.34 -1.46
CA ALA A 72 -5.25 16.14 -0.66
C ALA A 72 -3.87 15.48 -0.81
N HIS A 73 -3.57 14.57 0.11
CA HIS A 73 -2.42 13.67 0.01
C HIS A 73 -2.86 12.36 -0.63
N VAL A 74 -1.94 11.68 -1.33
CA VAL A 74 -2.22 10.38 -1.94
C VAL A 74 -1.67 9.27 -1.06
N ILE A 75 -2.50 8.28 -0.73
CA ILE A 75 -2.07 7.05 -0.06
C ILE A 75 -1.96 5.97 -1.13
N THR A 76 -0.76 5.43 -1.35
CA THR A 76 -0.53 4.39 -2.35
C THR A 76 0.68 3.54 -2.00
N THR A 77 0.70 2.29 -2.47
CA THR A 77 1.89 1.43 -2.46
C THR A 77 2.57 1.36 -3.83
N ASP A 78 2.00 2.00 -4.84
CA ASP A 78 2.56 2.04 -6.20
C ASP A 78 3.73 3.04 -6.28
N TYR A 79 4.89 2.53 -6.71
CA TYR A 79 6.12 3.31 -6.83
C TYR A 79 6.04 4.37 -7.94
N ASN A 80 5.40 4.07 -9.08
CA ASN A 80 5.33 4.97 -10.22
C ASN A 80 4.36 6.11 -9.95
N LEU A 81 3.17 5.82 -9.39
CA LEU A 81 2.22 6.83 -8.97
C LEU A 81 2.84 7.75 -7.91
N ASN A 82 3.61 7.19 -6.97
CA ASN A 82 4.35 8.00 -5.99
C ASN A 82 5.31 8.99 -6.67
N LYS A 83 6.11 8.55 -7.66
CA LYS A 83 7.00 9.44 -8.41
C LYS A 83 6.25 10.53 -9.17
N VAL A 84 5.15 10.20 -9.83
CA VAL A 84 4.31 11.16 -10.54
C VAL A 84 3.74 12.21 -9.58
N CYS A 85 3.14 11.77 -8.46
CA CYS A 85 2.61 12.67 -7.44
C CYS A 85 3.69 13.60 -6.88
N SER A 86 4.88 13.06 -6.59
CA SER A 86 6.01 13.84 -6.06
C SER A 86 6.46 14.95 -7.03
N ILE A 87 6.55 14.66 -8.33
CA ILE A 87 6.88 15.65 -9.37
C ILE A 87 5.81 16.75 -9.43
N GLN A 88 4.55 16.39 -9.21
CA GLN A 88 3.40 17.30 -9.20
C GLN A 88 3.23 18.05 -7.86
N GLY A 89 4.16 17.89 -6.91
CA GLY A 89 4.11 18.55 -5.59
C GLY A 89 3.04 18.00 -4.65
N ILE A 90 2.53 16.81 -4.91
CA ILE A 90 1.52 16.14 -4.10
C ILE A 90 2.23 15.25 -3.08
N LYS A 91 1.96 15.47 -1.79
CA LYS A 91 2.51 14.62 -0.73
C LYS A 91 1.92 13.21 -0.83
N VAL A 92 2.81 12.23 -0.79
CA VAL A 92 2.45 10.81 -0.83
C VAL A 92 2.69 10.19 0.55
N LEU A 93 1.75 9.36 0.99
CA LEU A 93 1.87 8.50 2.16
C LEU A 93 1.98 7.06 1.65
N ASN A 94 3.19 6.55 1.59
CA ASN A 94 3.44 5.18 1.17
C ASN A 94 3.53 4.26 2.39
N VAL A 95 2.70 3.22 2.40
CA VAL A 95 2.64 2.26 3.53
C VAL A 95 3.94 1.47 3.65
N ASN A 96 4.66 1.27 2.54
CA ASN A 96 5.97 0.62 2.56
C ASN A 96 7.00 1.52 3.25
N ASP A 97 7.02 2.82 2.91
CA ASP A 97 7.90 3.80 3.56
C ASP A 97 7.60 3.90 5.07
N LEU A 98 6.32 3.78 5.46
CA LEU A 98 5.94 3.71 6.86
C LEU A 98 6.49 2.45 7.54
N SER A 99 6.38 1.30 6.88
CA SER A 99 6.90 0.02 7.39
C SER A 99 8.40 0.08 7.60
N ASP A 100 9.13 0.71 6.69
CA ASP A 100 10.58 0.92 6.82
C ASP A 100 10.93 1.91 7.92
N ALA A 101 10.15 2.99 8.09
CA ALA A 101 10.38 4.01 9.12
C ALA A 101 10.13 3.51 10.55
N ILE A 102 9.37 2.42 10.73
CA ILE A 102 9.13 1.80 12.05
C ILE A 102 10.04 0.61 12.33
N ARG A 103 10.91 0.21 11.38
CA ARG A 103 11.87 -0.87 11.65
C ARG A 103 12.83 -0.43 12.77
N PRO A 104 13.16 -1.33 13.72
CA PRO A 104 14.17 -1.04 14.72
C PRO A 104 15.50 -0.63 14.06
N GLU A 105 16.10 0.46 14.53
CA GLU A 105 17.46 0.82 14.11
C GLU A 105 18.46 -0.18 14.70
N VAL A 106 19.12 -0.94 13.82
CA VAL A 106 20.19 -1.88 14.16
C VAL A 106 21.54 -1.17 14.09
N HIS A 107 22.32 -1.25 15.17
CA HIS A 107 23.67 -0.72 15.25
C HIS A 107 24.72 -1.83 15.15
N GLN A 108 25.92 -1.48 14.68
CA GLN A 108 27.06 -2.40 14.77
C GLN A 108 27.32 -2.78 16.23
N GLY A 109 27.38 -4.09 16.49
CA GLY A 109 27.60 -4.63 17.83
C GLY A 109 26.33 -5.13 18.52
N ASP A 110 25.15 -4.85 17.98
CA ASP A 110 23.91 -5.43 18.48
C ASP A 110 23.95 -6.96 18.35
N ARG A 111 23.38 -7.64 19.35
CA ARG A 111 23.30 -9.11 19.41
C ARG A 111 21.84 -9.52 19.42
N PHE A 112 21.50 -10.46 18.55
CA PHE A 112 20.16 -11.02 18.41
C PHE A 112 20.24 -12.53 18.54
N ASP A 113 19.29 -13.11 19.27
CA ASP A 113 19.09 -14.56 19.26
C ASP A 113 18.22 -14.91 18.05
N LEU A 114 18.75 -15.71 17.13
CA LEU A 114 18.08 -16.06 15.89
C LEU A 114 17.94 -17.58 15.76
N MET A 115 16.70 -18.05 15.67
CA MET A 115 16.44 -19.45 15.34
C MET A 115 16.48 -19.64 13.82
N ILE A 116 17.37 -20.50 13.34
CA ILE A 116 17.42 -20.87 11.92
C ILE A 116 16.27 -21.82 11.61
N THR A 117 15.38 -21.37 10.72
CA THR A 117 14.16 -22.11 10.37
C THR A 117 14.29 -22.86 9.05
N LYS A 118 15.17 -22.38 8.15
CA LYS A 118 15.34 -22.93 6.79
C LYS A 118 16.78 -22.78 6.31
N VAL A 119 17.16 -23.65 5.37
CA VAL A 119 18.42 -23.50 4.60
C VAL A 119 18.28 -22.31 3.64
N GLY A 120 19.34 -21.51 3.53
CA GLY A 120 19.41 -20.36 2.65
C GLY A 120 19.62 -20.74 1.18
N LYS A 121 19.78 -19.70 0.35
CA LYS A 121 19.86 -19.86 -1.10
C LYS A 121 21.24 -20.36 -1.54
N GLU A 122 22.29 -19.93 -0.85
CA GLU A 122 23.66 -20.35 -1.13
C GLU A 122 24.12 -21.45 -0.15
N PRO A 123 25.06 -22.32 -0.55
CA PRO A 123 25.60 -23.35 0.34
C PRO A 123 26.27 -22.71 1.56
N GLY A 124 25.88 -23.13 2.76
CA GLY A 124 26.36 -22.55 4.02
C GLY A 124 25.34 -21.62 4.68
N GLN A 125 24.43 -21.05 3.89
CA GLN A 125 23.48 -20.08 4.42
C GLN A 125 22.36 -20.70 5.26
N GLY A 126 21.98 -19.99 6.31
CA GLY A 126 20.77 -20.21 7.11
C GLY A 126 19.83 -19.01 7.04
N VAL A 127 18.52 -19.26 7.10
CA VAL A 127 17.48 -18.21 7.16
C VAL A 127 16.70 -18.33 8.46
N GLY A 128 16.66 -17.24 9.20
CA GLY A 128 15.87 -17.07 10.42
C GLY A 128 14.98 -15.83 10.32
N TYR A 129 14.12 -15.66 11.32
CA TYR A 129 13.26 -14.49 11.46
C TYR A 129 13.43 -13.92 12.87
N LEU A 130 13.51 -12.60 12.98
CA LEU A 130 13.40 -11.91 14.26
C LEU A 130 11.95 -11.93 14.76
N ASP A 131 11.73 -11.52 16.01
CA ASP A 131 10.40 -11.46 16.63
C ASP A 131 9.41 -10.56 15.86
N ASP A 132 9.92 -9.56 15.14
CA ASP A 132 9.14 -8.65 14.30
C ASP A 132 8.87 -9.20 12.87
N GLY A 133 9.36 -10.41 12.57
CA GLY A 133 9.21 -11.06 11.27
C GLY A 133 10.25 -10.65 10.23
N THR A 134 11.23 -9.80 10.57
CA THR A 134 12.34 -9.47 9.67
C THR A 134 13.14 -10.72 9.32
N MET A 135 13.26 -11.01 8.02
CA MET A 135 14.05 -12.15 7.53
C MET A 135 15.54 -11.81 7.61
N VAL A 136 16.30 -12.66 8.32
CA VAL A 136 17.76 -12.55 8.46
C VAL A 136 18.41 -13.74 7.77
N VAL A 137 19.39 -13.46 6.90
CA VAL A 137 20.22 -14.47 6.24
C VAL A 137 21.60 -14.45 6.89
N VAL A 138 22.05 -15.60 7.39
CA VAL A 138 23.38 -15.80 7.96
C VAL A 138 24.17 -16.76 7.07
N ASP A 139 25.49 -16.59 7.02
CA ASP A 139 26.47 -17.44 6.32
C ASP A 139 27.63 -17.76 7.26
#